data_AF-A0A1Q9T8B4-F1
#
_entry.id   AF-A0A1Q9T8B4-F1
#
_cell.length_a   1.000
_cell.length_b   1.000
_cell.length_c   1.000
_cell.angle_alpha   90.00
_cell.angle_beta   90.00
_cell.angle_gamma   90.00
#
_symmetry.space_group_name_H-M   'P 1'
#
loop_
_entity.id
_entity.type
_entity.pdbx_description
1 polymer ?
#
loop_
_entity_poly.entity_id
_entity_poly.type
_entity_poly.pdbx_seq_one_letter_code
_entity_poly.pdbx_strand_id
1 'polypeptide(L)'
;MSEAQARRILRAEARRTRLLLALSVLFVLGLYLGFEVWLLGRPLGESLRFGIVLLAGIGLVQYLFLGPVWVRRPGGPLVEARVERVGTAESRGEVVVLARGDVSVRVVMPRGTSGFRRGDTVLVCPRLDYGNSMGLVVPEHVSSTRPVLTVRGSAA
;
A
#
# COMPACT_ATOMS: atom_id res chain seq x y z
N MET A 1 5.96 -1.91 -20.34
CA MET A 1 6.20 -2.76 -19.16
C MET A 1 5.42 -4.06 -19.31
N SER A 2 6.04 -5.22 -19.03
CA SER A 2 5.35 -6.52 -19.13
C SER A 2 4.58 -6.88 -17.84
N GLU A 3 3.51 -7.66 -17.94
CA GLU A 3 2.74 -8.13 -16.77
C GLU A 3 3.62 -8.94 -15.80
N ALA A 4 4.52 -9.77 -16.33
CA ALA A 4 5.42 -10.58 -15.53
C ALA A 4 6.41 -9.73 -14.70
N GLN A 5 6.86 -8.61 -15.24
CA GLN A 5 7.70 -7.64 -14.53
C GLN A 5 6.90 -6.92 -13.46
N ALA A 6 5.69 -6.43 -13.78
CA ALA A 6 4.80 -5.78 -12.82
C ALA A 6 4.44 -6.69 -11.64
N ARG A 7 4.18 -7.98 -11.91
CA ARG A 7 3.92 -8.98 -10.86
C ARG A 7 5.13 -9.20 -9.95
N ARG A 8 6.35 -9.21 -10.51
CA ARG A 8 7.59 -9.31 -9.73
C ARG A 8 7.78 -8.10 -8.81
N ILE A 9 7.59 -6.89 -9.35
CA ILE A 9 7.66 -5.64 -8.60
C ILE A 9 6.62 -5.64 -7.47
N LEU A 10 5.37 -6.01 -7.77
CA LEU A 10 4.29 -6.00 -6.80
C LEU A 10 4.52 -7.00 -5.66
N ARG A 11 5.02 -8.20 -5.95
CA ARG A 11 5.41 -9.18 -4.93
C ARG A 11 6.58 -8.69 -4.07
N ALA A 12 7.57 -8.04 -4.68
CA ALA A 12 8.71 -7.48 -3.95
C ALA A 12 8.25 -6.38 -2.98
N GLU A 13 7.41 -5.44 -3.46
CA GLU A 13 6.94 -4.33 -2.63
C GLU A 13 5.95 -4.78 -1.54
N ALA A 14 5.13 -5.78 -1.84
CA ALA A 14 4.27 -6.41 -0.82
C ALA A 14 5.11 -7.10 0.27
N ARG A 15 6.18 -7.83 -0.10
CA ARG A 15 7.11 -8.43 0.87
C ARG A 15 7.80 -7.38 1.72
N ARG A 16 8.30 -6.31 1.10
CA ARG A 16 8.92 -5.17 1.81
C ARG A 16 7.96 -4.55 2.82
N THR A 17 6.71 -4.30 2.41
CA THR A 17 5.70 -3.71 3.30
C THR A 17 5.37 -4.63 4.48
N ARG A 18 5.22 -5.94 4.23
CA ARG A 18 5.01 -6.93 5.30
C ARG A 18 6.20 -7.01 6.26
N LEU A 19 7.43 -6.94 5.75
CA LEU A 19 8.64 -6.94 6.57
C LEU A 19 8.71 -5.68 7.44
N LEU A 20 8.45 -4.51 6.87
CA LEU A 20 8.42 -3.25 7.64
C LEU A 20 7.37 -3.28 8.74
N LEU A 21 6.19 -3.87 8.48
CA LEU A 21 5.17 -4.08 9.51
C LEU A 21 5.63 -5.06 10.59
N ALA A 22 6.29 -6.16 10.22
CA ALA A 22 6.84 -7.09 11.21
C ALA A 22 7.90 -6.42 12.10
N LEU A 23 8.80 -5.63 11.50
CA LEU A 23 9.82 -4.89 12.22
C LEU A 23 9.23 -3.81 13.14
N SER A 24 8.19 -3.10 12.70
CA SER A 24 7.53 -2.11 13.55
C SER A 24 6.83 -2.75 14.75
N VAL A 25 6.21 -3.92 14.58
CA VAL A 25 5.63 -4.69 15.69
C VAL A 25 6.71 -5.11 16.68
N LEU A 26 7.84 -5.63 16.20
CA LEU A 26 8.96 -6.02 17.08
C LEU A 26 9.55 -4.81 17.82
N PHE A 27 9.66 -3.66 17.14
CA PHE A 27 10.14 -2.43 17.75
C PHE A 27 9.20 -1.94 18.86
N VAL A 28 7.89 -1.93 18.61
CA VAL A 28 6.89 -1.56 19.62
C VAL A 28 6.91 -2.55 20.80
N LEU A 29 7.07 -3.85 20.55
CA LEU A 29 7.23 -4.84 21.60
C LEU A 29 8.47 -4.54 22.46
N GLY A 30 9.60 -4.24 21.82
CA GLY A 30 10.83 -3.89 22.53
C GLY A 30 10.67 -2.67 23.42
N LEU A 31 10.01 -1.61 22.93
CA LEU A 31 9.69 -0.42 23.72
C LEU A 31 8.78 -0.73 24.90
N TYR A 32 7.72 -1.51 24.66
CA TYR A 32 6.79 -1.94 25.71
C TYR A 32 7.51 -2.75 26.80
N LEU A 33 8.34 -3.72 26.41
CA LEU A 33 9.11 -4.54 27.37
C LEU A 33 10.13 -3.69 28.14
N GLY A 34 10.81 -2.76 27.46
CA GLY A 34 11.72 -1.82 28.11
C GLY A 34 11.00 -1.00 29.17
N PHE A 35 9.82 -0.48 28.87
CA PHE A 35 9.01 0.26 29.82
C PHE A 35 8.57 -0.61 31.01
N GLU A 36 8.00 -1.79 30.76
CA GLU A 36 7.51 -2.68 31.81
C GLU A 36 8.62 -3.18 32.75
N VAL A 37 9.77 -3.57 32.21
CA VAL A 37 10.85 -4.16 33.01
C VAL A 37 11.69 -3.09 33.67
N TRP A 38 12.07 -2.04 32.93
CA TRP A 38 13.03 -1.05 33.42
C TRP A 38 12.36 0.04 34.27
N LEU A 39 11.14 0.45 33.93
CA LEU A 39 10.43 1.51 34.65
C LEU A 39 9.48 0.96 35.71
N LEU A 40 8.74 -0.11 35.39
CA LEU A 40 7.72 -0.66 36.29
C LEU A 40 8.21 -1.86 37.11
N GLY A 41 9.43 -2.35 36.86
CA GLY A 41 10.02 -3.48 37.58
C GLY A 41 9.26 -4.79 37.42
N ARG A 42 8.44 -4.92 36.36
CA ARG A 42 7.59 -6.11 36.16
C ARG A 42 8.41 -7.31 35.67
N PRO A 43 8.00 -8.54 36.01
CA PRO A 43 8.67 -9.74 35.54
C PRO A 43 8.53 -9.88 34.02
N LEU A 44 9.67 -10.02 33.34
CA LEU A 44 9.76 -10.09 31.88
C LEU A 44 8.81 -11.13 31.27
N GLY A 45 8.68 -12.30 31.91
CA GLY A 45 7.83 -13.38 31.40
C GLY A 45 6.35 -13.03 31.31
N GLU A 46 5.81 -12.29 32.29
CA GLU A 46 4.40 -11.86 32.28
C GLU A 46 4.17 -10.76 31.25
N SER A 47 5.05 -9.76 31.22
CA SER A 47 4.99 -8.67 30.25
C SER A 47 5.11 -9.21 28.82
N LEU A 48 5.96 -10.22 28.57
CA LEU A 48 6.12 -10.83 27.26
C LEU A 48 4.86 -11.57 26.81
N ARG A 49 4.24 -12.38 27.69
CA ARG A 49 2.98 -13.08 27.38
C ARG A 49 1.87 -12.09 27.01
N PHE A 50 1.71 -11.05 27.82
CA PHE A 50 0.69 -10.04 27.58
C PHE A 50 0.97 -9.24 26.30
N GLY A 51 2.19 -8.73 26.15
CA GLY A 51 2.60 -7.91 25.01
C GLY A 51 2.49 -8.65 23.68
N ILE A 52 2.90 -9.93 23.63
CA ILE A 52 2.77 -10.75 22.41
C ILE A 52 1.30 -10.93 22.03
N VAL A 53 0.43 -11.29 22.97
CA VAL A 53 -1.01 -11.49 22.69
C VAL A 53 -1.66 -10.21 22.19
N LEU A 54 -1.38 -9.08 22.86
CA LEU A 54 -1.91 -7.78 22.48
C LEU A 54 -1.44 -7.36 21.08
N LEU A 55 -0.13 -7.46 20.80
CA LEU A 55 0.42 -7.08 19.51
C LEU A 55 0.01 -8.03 18.39
N ALA A 56 -0.16 -9.33 18.67
CA ALA A 56 -0.71 -10.27 17.71
C ALA A 56 -2.15 -9.87 17.33
N GLY A 57 -2.97 -9.49 18.31
CA GLY A 57 -4.33 -8.99 18.07
C GLY A 57 -4.34 -7.71 17.23
N ILE A 58 -3.55 -6.71 17.61
CA ILE A 58 -3.43 -5.44 16.87
C ILE A 58 -2.92 -5.70 15.45
N GLY A 59 -1.87 -6.49 15.29
CA GLY A 59 -1.30 -6.85 14.00
C GLY A 59 -2.29 -7.59 13.10
N LEU A 60 -3.08 -8.50 13.67
CA LEU A 60 -4.14 -9.22 12.94
C LEU A 60 -5.24 -8.27 12.47
N VAL A 61 -5.72 -7.37 13.34
CA VAL A 61 -6.74 -6.38 12.97
C VAL A 61 -6.21 -5.43 11.90
N GLN A 62 -4.99 -4.93 12.06
CA GLN A 62 -4.34 -4.08 11.05
C GLN A 62 -4.22 -4.80 9.72
N TYR A 63 -3.77 -6.06 9.72
CA TYR A 63 -3.62 -6.84 8.50
C TYR A 63 -4.97 -7.08 7.81
N LEU A 64 -6.01 -7.48 8.55
CA LEU A 64 -7.30 -7.88 7.98
C LEU A 64 -8.20 -6.70 7.57
N PHE A 65 -8.17 -5.59 8.31
CA PHE A 65 -9.13 -4.50 8.11
C PHE A 65 -8.50 -3.23 7.55
N LEU A 66 -7.25 -2.92 7.91
CA LEU A 66 -6.58 -1.67 7.54
C LEU A 66 -5.55 -1.85 6.42
N GLY A 67 -5.06 -3.08 6.23
CA GLY A 67 -4.04 -3.43 5.25
C GLY A 67 -4.57 -3.37 3.81
N PRO A 68 -3.87 -2.70 2.88
CA PRO A 68 -4.26 -2.65 1.48
C PRO A 68 -4.42 -4.06 0.90
N VAL A 69 -5.51 -4.31 0.18
CA VAL A 69 -5.85 -5.65 -0.33
C VAL A 69 -4.74 -6.24 -1.20
N TRP A 70 -4.07 -5.40 -2.00
CA TRP A 70 -2.97 -5.82 -2.87
C TRP A 70 -1.74 -6.32 -2.10
N VAL A 71 -1.49 -5.80 -0.89
CA VAL A 71 -0.40 -6.27 -0.01
C VAL A 71 -0.72 -7.66 0.52
N ARG A 72 -1.99 -7.97 0.79
CA ARG A 72 -2.43 -9.30 1.24
C ARG A 72 -2.44 -10.32 0.12
N ARG A 73 -2.86 -9.89 -1.08
CA ARG A 73 -3.00 -10.75 -2.27
C ARG A 73 -2.12 -10.26 -3.43
N PRO A 74 -0.78 -10.36 -3.30
CA PRO A 74 0.13 -9.86 -4.34
C PRO A 74 0.19 -10.75 -5.60
N GLY A 75 -0.43 -11.93 -5.55
CA GLY A 75 -0.68 -12.78 -6.72
C GLY A 75 -2.08 -12.62 -7.30
N GLY A 76 -2.85 -11.64 -6.84
CA GLY A 76 -4.19 -11.36 -7.35
C GLY A 76 -4.18 -10.91 -8.82
N PRO A 77 -5.37 -10.77 -9.42
CA PRO A 77 -5.50 -10.32 -10.80
C PRO A 77 -4.81 -8.97 -10.98
N LEU A 78 -4.13 -8.83 -12.12
CA LEU A 78 -3.60 -7.57 -12.60
C LEU A 78 -4.52 -7.07 -13.69
N VAL A 79 -4.82 -5.78 -13.61
CA VAL A 79 -5.77 -5.12 -14.47
C VAL A 79 -5.07 -4.01 -15.21
N GLU A 80 -5.05 -4.09 -16.53
CA GLU A 80 -4.59 -2.99 -17.37
C GLU A 80 -5.63 -1.87 -17.37
N ALA A 81 -5.18 -0.66 -17.08
CA ALA A 81 -5.97 0.56 -17.15
C ALA A 81 -5.19 1.62 -17.93
N ARG A 82 -5.90 2.47 -18.66
CA ARG A 82 -5.31 3.58 -19.41
C ARG A 82 -5.54 4.89 -18.69
N VAL A 83 -4.55 5.76 -18.77
CA VAL A 83 -4.67 7.14 -18.32
C VAL A 83 -5.47 7.93 -19.34
N GLU A 84 -6.68 8.35 -19.00
CA GLU A 84 -7.52 9.17 -19.88
C GLU A 84 -7.26 10.65 -19.72
N ARG A 85 -7.08 11.09 -18.48
CA ARG A 85 -6.85 12.50 -18.14
C ARG A 85 -5.83 12.60 -17.02
N VAL A 86 -5.03 13.64 -17.12
CA VAL A 86 -4.10 14.05 -16.08
C VAL A 86 -4.43 15.49 -15.73
N GLY A 87 -4.50 15.79 -14.45
CA GLY A 87 -4.77 17.11 -13.92
C GLY A 87 -4.01 17.31 -12.62
N THR A 88 -4.30 18.42 -11.95
CA THR A 88 -3.63 18.78 -10.70
C THR A 88 -4.69 19.07 -9.66
N ALA A 89 -4.58 18.45 -8.49
CA ALA A 89 -5.41 18.78 -7.33
C ALA A 89 -4.97 20.12 -6.74
N GLU A 90 -5.88 20.77 -6.00
CA GLU A 90 -5.59 21.99 -5.24
C GLU A 90 -4.40 21.81 -4.28
N SER A 91 -4.19 20.60 -3.78
CA SER A 91 -3.07 20.22 -2.92
C SER A 91 -1.72 20.04 -3.65
N ARG A 92 -1.62 20.45 -4.93
CA ARG A 92 -0.49 20.23 -5.86
C ARG A 92 -0.15 18.76 -6.14
N GLY A 93 -1.02 17.82 -5.77
CA GLY A 93 -0.90 16.41 -6.18
C GLY A 93 -1.35 16.22 -7.62
N GLU A 94 -0.67 15.36 -8.38
CA GLU A 94 -1.14 14.95 -9.71
C GLU A 94 -2.40 14.09 -9.55
N VAL A 95 -3.42 14.38 -10.35
CA VAL A 95 -4.68 13.62 -10.40
C VAL A 95 -4.76 12.93 -11.73
N VAL A 96 -5.01 11.64 -11.71
CA VAL A 96 -5.05 10.80 -12.90
C VAL A 96 -6.39 10.11 -12.97
N VAL A 97 -7.07 10.22 -14.10
CA VAL A 97 -8.26 9.43 -14.40
C VAL A 97 -7.82 8.18 -15.13
N LEU A 98 -8.07 7.03 -14.51
CA LEU A 98 -7.76 5.71 -15.03
C LEU A 98 -9.04 5.09 -15.57
N ALA A 99 -9.01 4.58 -16.79
CA ALA A 99 -10.15 3.90 -17.38
C ALA A 99 -9.82 2.49 -17.86
N ARG A 100 -10.82 1.62 -17.77
CA ARG A 100 -10.84 0.28 -18.35
C ARG A 100 -12.26 -0.10 -18.73
N GLY A 101 -12.52 -0.23 -20.04
CA GLY A 101 -13.88 -0.47 -20.53
C GLY A 101 -14.80 0.64 -20.03
N ASP A 102 -15.89 0.26 -19.37
CA ASP A 102 -16.90 1.20 -18.87
C ASP A 102 -16.59 1.77 -17.48
N VAL A 103 -15.44 1.42 -16.88
CA VAL A 103 -15.05 1.89 -15.54
C VAL A 103 -14.00 2.98 -15.65
N SER A 104 -14.30 4.17 -15.12
CA SER A 104 -13.38 5.31 -15.05
C SER A 104 -13.22 5.81 -13.61
N VAL A 105 -12.01 5.75 -13.07
CA VAL A 105 -11.72 6.07 -11.67
C VAL A 105 -10.75 7.24 -11.60
N ARG A 106 -11.12 8.28 -10.85
CA ARG A 106 -10.20 9.37 -10.50
C ARG A 106 -9.32 8.93 -9.34
N VAL A 107 -8.02 9.14 -9.49
CA VAL A 107 -7.00 8.78 -8.51
C VAL A 107 -6.13 9.99 -8.21
N VAL A 108 -5.99 10.33 -6.93
CA VAL A 108 -5.03 11.34 -6.47
C VAL A 108 -3.70 10.66 -6.18
N MET A 109 -2.64 11.12 -6.84
CA MET A 109 -1.31 10.56 -6.65
C MET A 109 -0.65 11.10 -5.37
N PRO A 110 0.13 10.26 -4.66
CA PRO A 110 0.93 10.72 -3.53
C PRO A 110 1.93 11.80 -3.98
N ARG A 111 2.26 12.72 -3.06
CA ARG A 111 3.26 13.77 -3.31
C ARG A 111 4.59 13.17 -3.79
N GLY A 112 5.23 13.85 -4.73
CA GLY A 112 6.46 13.36 -5.37
C GLY A 112 6.24 12.30 -6.44
N THR A 113 4.99 12.04 -6.82
CA THR A 113 4.65 11.30 -8.04
C THR A 113 4.22 12.29 -9.12
N SER A 114 4.89 12.25 -10.28
CA SER A 114 4.63 13.18 -11.38
C SER A 114 5.01 12.58 -12.73
N GLY A 115 4.30 12.98 -13.79
CA GLY A 115 4.72 12.72 -15.17
C GLY A 115 3.90 11.66 -15.88
N PHE A 116 2.71 11.34 -15.35
CA PHE A 116 1.72 10.58 -16.10
C PHE A 116 1.28 11.37 -17.33
N ARG A 117 0.99 10.66 -18.41
CA ARG A 117 0.51 11.22 -19.66
C ARG A 117 -0.76 10.51 -20.10
N ARG A 118 -1.62 11.25 -20.80
CA ARG A 118 -2.79 10.65 -21.45
C ARG A 118 -2.32 9.57 -22.43
N GLY A 119 -2.95 8.41 -22.36
CA GLY A 119 -2.60 7.23 -23.15
C GLY A 119 -1.63 6.28 -22.45
N ASP A 120 -1.05 6.66 -21.31
CA ASP A 120 -0.20 5.76 -20.54
C ASP A 120 -0.98 4.53 -20.09
N THR A 121 -0.34 3.37 -20.21
CA THR A 121 -0.84 2.11 -19.67
C THR A 121 -0.27 1.90 -18.28
N VAL A 122 -1.15 1.66 -17.30
CA VAL A 122 -0.79 1.27 -15.93
C VAL A 122 -1.39 -0.09 -15.58
N LEU A 123 -0.77 -0.77 -14.62
CA LEU A 123 -1.28 -2.03 -14.09
C LEU A 123 -1.77 -1.82 -12.65
N VAL A 124 -3.00 -2.25 -12.40
CA VAL A 124 -3.70 -2.08 -11.12
C VAL A 124 -4.00 -3.44 -10.49
N CYS A 125 -3.83 -3.55 -9.18
CA CYS A 125 -4.10 -4.75 -8.40
C CYS A 125 -4.98 -4.44 -7.17
N PRO A 126 -5.97 -5.27 -6.82
CA PRO A 126 -6.46 -6.43 -7.58
C PRO A 126 -7.42 -6.05 -8.71
N ARG A 127 -8.07 -4.89 -8.62
CA ARG A 127 -9.03 -4.39 -9.61
C ARG A 127 -9.09 -2.87 -9.57
N LEU A 128 -9.50 -2.29 -10.68
CA LEU A 128 -9.88 -0.89 -10.77
C LEU A 128 -11.30 -0.74 -10.21
N ASP A 129 -11.47 -0.01 -9.11
CA ASP A 129 -12.74 0.09 -8.38
C ASP A 129 -12.82 1.38 -7.55
N TYR A 130 -14.03 1.82 -7.22
CA TYR A 130 -14.27 2.97 -6.37
C TYR A 130 -14.19 2.59 -4.88
N GLY A 131 -13.72 3.50 -4.04
CA GLY A 131 -13.80 3.35 -2.58
C GLY A 131 -12.82 2.37 -1.95
N ASN A 132 -12.21 1.45 -2.71
CA ASN A 132 -11.21 0.50 -2.23
C ASN A 132 -9.78 0.98 -2.52
N SER A 133 -8.85 0.65 -1.62
CA SER A 133 -7.42 0.85 -1.86
C SER A 133 -6.89 -0.18 -2.85
N MET A 134 -6.18 0.26 -3.87
CA MET A 134 -5.57 -0.57 -4.91
C MET A 134 -4.08 -0.28 -5.01
N GLY A 135 -3.32 -1.25 -5.49
CA GLY A 135 -1.91 -1.09 -5.84
C GLY A 135 -1.78 -0.70 -7.30
N LEU A 136 -1.19 0.46 -7.58
CA LEU A 136 -0.91 0.94 -8.93
C LEU A 136 0.59 0.77 -9.20
N VAL A 137 0.94 -0.01 -10.21
CA VAL A 137 2.32 -0.15 -10.68
C VAL A 137 2.64 1.04 -11.57
N VAL A 138 3.65 1.80 -11.17
CA VAL A 138 4.05 3.04 -11.82
C VAL A 138 4.85 2.72 -13.09
N PRO A 139 4.54 3.36 -14.24
CA PRO A 139 5.36 3.24 -15.44
C PRO A 139 6.78 3.75 -15.23
N GLU A 140 7.76 3.18 -15.93
CA GLU A 140 9.19 3.51 -15.75
C GLU A 140 9.52 4.98 -16.02
N HIS A 141 8.77 5.66 -16.89
CA HIS A 141 8.97 7.09 -17.21
C HIS A 141 8.35 8.05 -16.19
N VAL A 142 7.49 7.55 -15.30
CA VAL A 142 6.84 8.37 -14.28
C VAL A 142 7.75 8.47 -13.07
N SER A 143 8.02 9.69 -12.64
CA SER A 143 8.79 9.92 -11.42
C SER A 143 7.92 9.54 -10.23
N SER A 144 8.40 8.64 -9.37
CA SER A 144 7.72 8.29 -8.14
C SER A 144 8.70 7.82 -7.07
N THR A 145 8.33 8.02 -5.80
CA THR A 145 9.12 7.54 -4.65
C THR A 145 9.10 6.02 -4.52
N ARG A 146 8.12 5.35 -5.12
CA ARG A 146 7.96 3.89 -5.09
C ARG A 146 7.44 3.35 -6.41
N PRO A 147 7.85 2.12 -6.79
CA PRO A 147 7.38 1.50 -8.03
C PRO A 147 5.91 1.01 -7.95
N VAL A 148 5.37 0.86 -6.73
CA VAL A 148 3.95 0.56 -6.50
C VAL A 148 3.38 1.56 -5.51
N LEU A 149 2.27 2.19 -5.88
CA LEU A 149 1.57 3.17 -5.08
C LEU A 149 0.28 2.56 -4.55
N THR A 150 0.01 2.77 -3.26
CA THR A 150 -1.33 2.51 -2.73
C THR A 150 -2.17 3.72 -3.02
N VAL A 151 -3.18 3.55 -3.87
CA VAL A 151 -4.07 4.62 -4.30
C VAL A 151 -5.51 4.25 -4.02
N ARG A 152 -6.36 5.26 -3.84
CA ARG A 152 -7.80 5.08 -3.65
C ARG A 152 -8.55 5.79 -4.76
N GLY A 153 -9.47 5.07 -5.37
CA GLY A 153 -10.31 5.58 -6.44
C GLY A 153 -11.52 6.34 -5.93
N SER A 154 -11.83 7.48 -6.54
CA SER A 154 -13.13 8.15 -6.45
C SER A 154 -13.82 8.16 -7.81
N ALA A 155 -15.13 8.43 -7.83
CA ALA A 155 -15.87 8.64 -9.08
C ALA A 155 -15.20 9.75 -9.91
N ALA A 156 -15.09 9.53 -11.23
CA ALA A 156 -14.36 10.40 -12.15
C ALA A 156 -15.08 11.71 -12.46
#